data_AF-A0A963TPH5-F1
#
_entry.id   AF-A0A963TPH5-F1
#
_cell.length_a   1.000
_cell.length_b   1.000
_cell.length_c   1.000
_cell.angle_alpha   90.00
_cell.angle_beta   90.00
_cell.angle_gamma   90.00
#
_symmetry.space_group_name_H-M   'P 1'
#
loop_
_entity.id
_entity.type
_entity.pdbx_description
1 polymer ?
#
loop_
_entity_poly.entity_id
_entity_poly.type
_entity_poly.pdbx_seq_one_letter_code
_entity_poly.pdbx_strand_id
1 'polypeptide(L)'
;MANLKGSKTEGNLKAAFAGESQANRRYLYFAQKADVEGHNDVSALFRSTAEGETGHAFGHLEYLEVVGDPATGLEIGDTKANLKASVAGETHEYTDMYP
;
A
#
# COMPACT_ATOMS: atom_id res chain seq x y z
N MET A 1 23.50 -2.09 -8.45
CA MET A 1 22.71 -1.49 -7.35
C MET A 1 23.17 -2.12 -6.05
N ALA A 2 23.22 -1.37 -4.95
CA ALA A 2 23.51 -1.96 -3.64
C ALA A 2 22.44 -3.01 -3.29
N ASN A 3 22.80 -4.03 -2.50
CA ASN A 3 21.85 -5.07 -2.06
C ASN A 3 20.72 -4.40 -1.26
N LEU A 4 19.48 -4.49 -1.76
CA LEU A 4 18.32 -3.86 -1.14
C LEU A 4 17.90 -4.61 0.13
N LYS A 5 18.02 -5.95 0.14
CA LYS A 5 17.56 -6.79 1.25
C LYS A 5 18.37 -6.55 2.52
N GLY A 6 17.68 -6.27 3.62
CA GLY A 6 18.25 -5.93 4.92
C GLY A 6 18.82 -4.50 5.00
N SER A 7 18.65 -3.68 3.96
CA SER A 7 19.18 -2.32 3.94
C SER A 7 18.26 -1.32 4.64
N LYS A 8 18.81 -0.17 5.04
CA LYS A 8 18.00 0.98 5.51
C LYS A 8 17.02 1.45 4.42
N THR A 9 17.38 1.32 3.15
CA THR A 9 16.53 1.72 2.03
C THR A 9 15.30 0.82 1.90
N GLU A 10 15.43 -0.50 2.13
CA GLU A 10 14.25 -1.38 2.19
C GLU A 10 13.29 -0.94 3.30
N GLY A 11 13.81 -0.68 4.50
CA GLY A 11 12.98 -0.18 5.60
C GLY A 11 12.27 1.13 5.27
N ASN A 12 12.97 2.07 4.63
CA ASN A 12 12.39 3.34 4.19
C ASN A 12 11.30 3.15 3.13
N LEU A 13 11.49 2.24 2.17
CA LEU A 13 10.50 1.94 1.13
C LEU A 13 9.24 1.31 1.72
N LYS A 14 9.39 0.37 2.67
CA LYS A 14 8.25 -0.22 3.39
C LYS A 14 7.47 0.83 4.18
N ALA A 15 8.18 1.73 4.87
CA ALA A 15 7.55 2.83 5.60
C ALA A 15 6.83 3.82 4.68
N ALA A 16 7.42 4.16 3.53
CA ALA A 16 6.81 5.01 2.52
C ALA A 16 5.56 4.35 1.93
N PHE A 17 5.63 3.09 1.49
CA PHE A 17 4.48 2.32 1.03
C PHE A 17 3.33 2.31 2.04
N ALA A 18 3.62 2.08 3.32
CA ALA A 18 2.61 2.12 4.38
C ALA A 18 2.03 3.53 4.56
N GLY A 19 2.85 4.58 4.47
CA GLY A 19 2.43 5.97 4.57
C GLY A 19 1.48 6.38 3.44
N GLU A 20 1.86 6.09 2.19
CA GLU A 20 1.04 6.43 1.01
C GLU A 20 -0.25 5.62 0.96
N SER A 21 -0.21 4.35 1.38
CA SER A 21 -1.41 3.51 1.52
C SER A 21 -2.39 4.09 2.53
N GLN A 22 -1.90 4.59 3.68
CA GLN A 22 -2.74 5.26 4.67
C GLN A 22 -3.26 6.61 4.15
N ALA A 23 -2.43 7.37 3.43
CA ALA A 23 -2.82 8.64 2.84
C ALA A 23 -3.97 8.46 1.83
N ASN A 24 -3.83 7.51 0.90
CA ASN A 24 -4.90 7.13 -0.04
C ASN A 24 -6.23 6.86 0.68
N ARG A 25 -6.23 5.99 1.70
CA ARG A 25 -7.46 5.62 2.41
C ARG A 25 -8.08 6.80 3.16
N ARG A 26 -7.26 7.66 3.78
CA ARG A 26 -7.75 8.90 4.42
C ARG A 26 -8.35 9.86 3.40
N TYR A 27 -7.69 10.07 2.27
CA TYR A 27 -8.18 11.01 1.25
C TYR A 27 -9.47 10.53 0.59
N LEU A 28 -9.63 9.24 0.33
CA LEU A 28 -10.92 8.69 -0.11
C LEU A 28 -12.02 8.90 0.93
N TYR A 29 -11.71 8.74 2.22
CA TYR A 29 -12.67 9.02 3.29
C TYR A 29 -13.01 10.51 3.40
N PHE A 30 -12.02 11.40 3.22
CA PHE A 30 -12.25 12.85 3.21
C PHE A 30 -13.06 13.29 1.99
N ALA A 31 -12.86 12.67 0.83
CA ALA A 31 -13.71 12.91 -0.34
C ALA A 31 -15.18 12.61 -0.03
N GLN A 32 -15.47 11.48 0.64
CA GLN A 32 -16.85 11.14 1.05
C GLN A 32 -17.44 12.16 2.01
N LYS A 33 -16.64 12.69 2.94
CA LYS A 33 -17.08 13.77 3.84
C LYS A 33 -17.42 15.04 3.05
N ALA A 34 -16.54 15.44 2.13
CA ALA A 34 -16.78 16.60 1.28
C ALA A 34 -18.01 16.44 0.38
N ASP A 35 -18.33 15.22 -0.09
CA ASP A 35 -19.59 14.97 -0.82
C ASP A 35 -20.82 15.22 0.06
N VAL A 36 -20.81 14.74 1.32
CA VAL A 36 -21.91 14.94 2.28
C VAL A 36 -22.08 16.43 2.63
N GLU A 37 -20.99 17.18 2.69
CA GLU A 37 -20.98 18.62 2.95
C GLU A 37 -21.38 19.47 1.72
N GLY A 38 -21.49 18.85 0.53
CA GLY A 38 -21.84 19.53 -0.71
C GLY A 38 -20.65 20.24 -1.39
N HIS A 39 -19.42 19.92 -1.02
CA HIS A 39 -18.19 20.49 -1.57
C HIS A 39 -17.64 19.65 -2.74
N ASN A 40 -18.33 19.67 -3.88
CA ASN A 40 -18.02 18.81 -5.03
C ASN A 40 -16.58 18.98 -5.58
N ASP A 41 -16.07 20.21 -5.68
CA ASP A 41 -14.70 20.43 -6.18
C ASP A 41 -13.64 19.90 -5.22
N VAL A 42 -13.90 20.00 -3.91
CA VAL A 42 -13.01 19.50 -2.86
C VAL A 42 -13.05 17.97 -2.82
N SER A 43 -14.22 17.35 -3.00
CA SER A 43 -14.32 15.90 -3.05
C SER A 43 -13.65 15.32 -4.30
N ALA A 44 -13.73 16.01 -5.44
CA ALA A 44 -12.99 15.65 -6.65
C ALA A 44 -11.48 15.78 -6.46
N LEU A 45 -11.02 16.85 -5.81
CA LEU A 45 -9.61 17.06 -5.48
C LEU A 45 -9.08 15.92 -4.61
N PHE A 46 -9.77 15.57 -3.51
CA PHE A 46 -9.33 14.49 -2.63
C PHE A 46 -9.26 13.14 -3.33
N ARG A 47 -10.20 12.83 -4.24
CA ARG A 47 -10.15 11.59 -5.04
C ARG A 47 -8.93 11.56 -5.96
N SER A 48 -8.67 12.68 -6.65
CA SER A 48 -7.50 12.79 -7.53
C SER A 48 -6.19 12.67 -6.74
N THR A 49 -6.10 13.29 -5.55
CA THR A 49 -4.94 13.11 -4.67
C THR A 49 -4.79 11.66 -4.23
N ALA A 50 -5.88 10.97 -3.86
CA ALA A 50 -5.84 9.56 -3.48
C ALA A 50 -5.34 8.66 -4.64
N GLU A 51 -5.74 8.93 -5.88
CA GLU A 51 -5.17 8.26 -7.06
C GLU A 51 -3.66 8.51 -7.20
N GLY A 52 -3.21 9.75 -6.95
CA GLY A 52 -1.79 10.09 -6.87
C GLY A 52 -1.04 9.22 -5.85
N GLU A 53 -1.56 9.09 -4.64
CA GLU A 53 -0.94 8.26 -3.60
C GLU A 53 -0.95 6.77 -3.93
N THR A 54 -1.91 6.31 -4.74
CA THR A 54 -1.89 4.94 -5.28
C THR A 54 -0.70 4.75 -6.20
N GLY A 55 -0.44 5.73 -7.08
CA GLY A 55 0.74 5.74 -7.95
C GLY A 55 2.04 5.74 -7.15
N HIS A 56 2.15 6.56 -6.10
CA HIS A 56 3.32 6.56 -5.22
C HIS A 56 3.52 5.21 -4.50
N ALA A 57 2.46 4.64 -3.94
CA ALA A 57 2.50 3.34 -3.28
C ALA A 57 2.95 2.22 -4.23
N PHE A 58 2.42 2.19 -5.46
CA PHE A 58 2.81 1.22 -6.48
C PHE A 58 4.28 1.40 -6.90
N GLY A 59 4.74 2.63 -7.08
CA GLY A 59 6.15 2.90 -7.36
C GLY A 59 7.08 2.38 -6.26
N HIS A 60 6.69 2.46 -4.97
CA HIS A 60 7.46 1.85 -3.89
C HIS A 60 7.43 0.32 -3.93
N LEU A 61 6.30 -0.30 -4.28
CA LEU A 61 6.19 -1.75 -4.45
C LEU A 61 7.09 -2.25 -5.58
N GLU A 62 7.16 -1.55 -6.71
CA GLU A 62 8.05 -1.91 -7.84
C GLU A 62 9.52 -2.06 -7.40
N TYR A 63 10.01 -1.18 -6.52
CA TYR A 63 11.35 -1.31 -5.95
C TYR A 63 11.46 -2.47 -4.95
N LEU A 64 10.38 -2.79 -4.24
CA LEU A 64 10.34 -3.86 -3.24
C LEU A 64 10.15 -5.26 -3.85
N GLU A 65 9.69 -5.40 -5.09
CA GLU A 65 9.48 -6.70 -5.76
C GLU A 65 10.69 -7.63 -5.62
N VAL A 66 11.90 -7.07 -5.75
CA VAL A 66 13.16 -7.83 -5.69
C VAL A 66 13.51 -8.35 -4.29
N VAL A 67 12.85 -7.85 -3.25
CA VAL A 67 13.02 -8.31 -1.84
C VAL A 67 11.77 -8.96 -1.26
N GLY A 68 10.63 -8.82 -1.93
CA GLY A 68 9.35 -9.44 -1.58
C GLY A 68 8.30 -8.46 -1.06
N ASP A 69 7.09 -8.98 -0.93
CA ASP A 69 5.91 -8.32 -0.41
C ASP A 69 6.19 -7.71 0.98
N PRO A 70 5.92 -6.41 1.19
CA PRO A 70 6.26 -5.74 2.44
C PRO A 70 5.52 -6.29 3.66
N ALA A 71 4.35 -6.91 3.48
CA ALA A 71 3.56 -7.46 4.57
C ALA A 71 4.02 -8.87 4.98
N THR A 72 4.36 -9.73 4.02
CA THR A 72 4.63 -11.15 4.23
C THR A 72 6.08 -11.57 4.00
N GLY A 73 6.85 -10.76 3.27
CA GLY A 73 8.19 -11.09 2.80
C GLY A 73 8.24 -12.17 1.72
N LEU A 74 7.09 -12.62 1.22
CA LEU A 74 6.99 -13.58 0.12
C LEU A 74 7.20 -12.87 -1.23
N GLU A 75 7.44 -13.64 -2.29
CA GLU A 75 7.71 -13.10 -3.62
C GLU A 75 6.51 -12.29 -4.17
N ILE A 76 6.79 -11.11 -4.72
CA ILE A 76 5.89 -10.42 -5.65
C ILE A 76 6.30 -10.88 -7.05
N GLY A 77 5.36 -11.42 -7.82
CA GLY A 77 5.66 -11.98 -9.12
C GLY A 77 4.42 -12.30 -9.94
N ASP A 78 4.35 -13.51 -10.48
CA ASP A 78 3.18 -13.95 -11.22
C ASP A 78 1.93 -14.05 -10.31
N THR A 79 0.76 -14.20 -10.93
CA THR A 79 -0.51 -14.29 -10.19
C THR A 79 -0.51 -15.40 -9.13
N LYS A 80 0.22 -16.51 -9.36
CA LYS A 80 0.28 -17.61 -8.40
C LYS A 80 1.14 -17.25 -7.19
N ALA A 81 2.27 -16.58 -7.39
CA ALA A 81 3.10 -16.04 -6.31
C ALA A 81 2.31 -15.01 -5.49
N ASN A 82 1.62 -14.09 -6.16
CA ASN A 82 0.83 -13.04 -5.51
C ASN A 82 -0.31 -13.64 -4.68
N LEU A 83 -1.04 -14.64 -5.21
CA LEU A 83 -2.08 -15.36 -4.44
C LEU A 83 -1.50 -16.05 -3.20
N LYS A 84 -0.30 -16.63 -3.30
CA LYS A 84 0.37 -17.26 -2.15
C LYS A 84 0.76 -16.22 -1.09
N ALA A 85 1.27 -15.06 -1.51
CA ALA A 85 1.57 -13.96 -0.61
C ALA A 85 0.29 -13.47 0.11
N SER A 86 -0.79 -13.24 -0.62
CA SER A 86 -2.07 -12.81 -0.04
C SER A 86 -2.63 -13.82 0.95
N VAL A 87 -2.66 -15.11 0.62
CA VAL A 87 -3.15 -16.16 1.53
C VAL A 87 -2.33 -16.20 2.81
N ALA A 88 -1.00 -16.05 2.73
CA ALA A 88 -0.15 -16.02 3.92
C ALA A 88 -0.45 -14.81 4.81
N GLY A 89 -0.66 -13.62 4.22
CA GLY A 89 -1.03 -12.41 4.94
C GLY A 89 -2.36 -12.55 5.66
N GLU A 90 -3.42 -12.91 4.93
CA GLU A 90 -4.77 -13.11 5.48
C GLU A 90 -4.78 -14.21 6.54
N THR A 91 -3.99 -15.27 6.36
CA THR A 91 -3.87 -16.35 7.35
C THR A 91 -3.34 -15.83 8.67
N HIS A 92 -2.24 -15.09 8.62
CA HIS A 92 -1.66 -14.47 9.81
C HIS A 92 -2.64 -13.50 10.48
N GLU A 93 -3.39 -12.73 9.70
CA GLU A 93 -4.40 -11.82 10.24
C GLU A 93 -5.48 -12.56 11.02
N TYR A 94 -6.08 -13.62 10.47
CA TYR A 94 -7.16 -14.34 11.18
C TYR A 94 -6.66 -15.27 12.30
N THR A 95 -5.43 -15.77 12.25
CA THR A 95 -4.92 -16.67 13.30
C THR A 95 -4.29 -15.93 14.48
N ASP A 96 -3.61 -14.80 14.22
CA ASP A 96 -2.76 -14.15 15.21
C ASP A 96 -3.17 -12.69 15.51
N MET A 97 -3.62 -11.92 14.51
CA MET A 97 -3.90 -10.49 14.67
C MET A 97 -5.33 -10.21 15.16
N TYR A 98 -6.32 -10.90 14.58
CA TYR A 98 -7.75 -10.76 14.86
C TYR A 98 -8.41 -12.15 15.03
N PRO A 99 -8.23 -12.83 16.19
CA PRO A 99 -8.87 -14.11 16.46
C PRO A 99 -10.38 -14.03 16.71
#